data_AF-A0A811TGA8-F1
#
_entry.id   AF-A0A811TGA8-F1
#
_cell.length_a   1.000
_cell.length_b   1.000
_cell.length_c   1.000
_cell.angle_alpha   90.00
_cell.angle_beta   90.00
_cell.angle_gamma   90.00
#
_symmetry.space_group_name_H-M   'P 1'
#
loop_
_entity.id
_entity.type
_entity.pdbx_description
1 polymer ?
#
loop_
_entity_poly.entity_id
_entity_poly.type
_entity_poly.pdbx_seq_one_letter_code
_entity_poly.pdbx_strand_id
1 'polypeptide(L)'
;MRVRRVIFVAIKSCFLLTLCAGVRKRMAILAACICILFISPMMCVNGAEDMDVTELESYILKLVDTGKYEDAGRLYERIAIHHRNKSEWGRASEYHLLAAGNFVKAERHEPAGASCINAGDCFYEMRDCDNASKYYLLGAENYKKSDSGYDDSWIEGKVKKCTEKSVISSLAVIGILFGMIKFAGKAALGLGFAAVGKKGILMIAGIYFLIPLLMSVAIGAVRETLYEFINRLFDFGIAFGAFQLIMAVLLLTLGLYTIRKWKDKNDISKKTFLLMVVPCPVSLVTMFMTCAFFIINGIDAFKVGLLVGGVFSLSILGIMFTIQRLKLKKSPANLGTTMIFFGMLYLLSIVFIPAYLPLYDTAITIEGISSKDMISGSIFAVFMIFIGFLVERIKNVKNKEMTIKGA
;
A
#
# COMPACT_ATOMS: atom_id res chain seq x y z
N MET A 1 -22.14 9.18 21.34
CA MET A 1 -21.18 9.98 22.13
C MET A 1 -20.45 9.25 23.28
N ARG A 2 -20.96 8.15 23.86
CA ARG A 2 -20.24 7.37 24.90
C ARG A 2 -19.03 6.58 24.38
N VAL A 3 -19.09 6.02 23.16
CA VAL A 3 -18.00 5.22 22.56
C VAL A 3 -16.73 6.05 22.29
N ARG A 4 -16.87 7.30 21.81
CA ARG A 4 -15.74 8.24 21.62
C ARG A 4 -14.99 8.55 22.92
N ARG A 5 -15.68 8.61 24.08
CA ARG A 5 -15.03 8.83 25.38
C ARG A 5 -14.30 7.58 25.89
N VAL A 6 -14.86 6.39 25.69
CA VAL A 6 -14.24 5.12 26.14
C VAL A 6 -12.95 4.83 25.36
N ILE A 7 -12.94 5.06 24.04
CA ILE A 7 -11.74 4.85 23.20
C ILE A 7 -10.65 5.89 23.54
N PHE A 8 -11.03 7.17 23.70
CA PHE A 8 -10.05 8.22 24.02
C PHE A 8 -9.44 8.03 25.43
N VAL A 9 -10.23 7.55 26.40
CA VAL A 9 -9.74 7.20 27.74
C VAL A 9 -8.89 5.93 27.70
N ALA A 10 -9.25 4.91 26.91
CA ALA A 10 -8.44 3.69 26.76
C ALA A 10 -7.09 3.98 26.08
N ILE A 11 -7.04 4.85 25.07
CA ILE A 11 -5.80 5.24 24.38
C ILE A 11 -4.93 6.11 25.31
N LYS A 12 -5.51 7.07 26.02
CA LYS A 12 -4.77 7.93 26.95
C LYS A 12 -4.21 7.12 28.13
N SER A 13 -4.97 6.17 28.66
CA SER A 13 -4.54 5.26 29.72
C SER A 13 -3.51 4.24 29.22
N CYS A 14 -3.65 3.68 28.01
CA CYS A 14 -2.65 2.76 27.45
C CYS A 14 -1.33 3.50 27.16
N PHE A 15 -1.37 4.76 26.69
CA PHE A 15 -0.17 5.57 26.48
C PHE A 15 0.54 5.93 27.81
N LEU A 16 -0.22 6.30 28.86
CA LEU A 16 0.34 6.59 30.19
C LEU A 16 0.90 5.34 30.88
N LEU A 17 0.24 4.18 30.78
CA LEU A 17 0.73 2.92 31.37
C LEU A 17 1.99 2.40 30.66
N THR A 18 2.12 2.64 29.35
CA THR A 18 3.32 2.24 28.58
C THR A 18 4.56 3.06 28.98
N LEU A 19 4.38 4.24 29.58
CA LEU A 19 5.49 5.08 30.07
C LEU A 19 6.12 4.59 31.38
N CYS A 20 5.41 3.78 32.20
CA CYS A 20 5.87 3.38 33.55
C CYS A 20 6.39 1.94 33.72
N ALA A 21 6.11 0.99 32.81
CA ALA A 21 6.51 -0.42 33.00
C ALA A 21 7.93 -0.76 32.50
N GLY A 22 8.49 -1.95 32.78
CA GLY A 22 9.75 -2.42 32.17
C GLY A 22 9.59 -2.82 30.69
N VAL A 23 10.65 -2.74 29.87
CA VAL A 23 10.65 -2.93 28.39
C VAL A 23 9.88 -4.18 27.92
N ARG A 24 10.00 -5.31 28.65
CA ARG A 24 9.31 -6.56 28.32
C ARG A 24 7.79 -6.52 28.60
N LYS A 25 7.37 -5.81 29.66
CA LYS A 25 5.95 -5.52 29.97
C LYS A 25 5.35 -4.49 29.01
N ARG A 26 6.13 -3.49 28.55
CA ARG A 26 5.68 -2.47 27.59
C ARG A 26 5.26 -3.07 26.25
N MET A 27 6.00 -4.05 25.73
CA MET A 27 5.64 -4.70 24.46
C MET A 27 4.43 -5.62 24.57
N ALA A 28 4.25 -6.30 25.71
CA ALA A 28 3.06 -7.13 25.97
C ALA A 28 1.78 -6.29 26.12
N ILE A 29 1.86 -5.14 26.78
CA ILE A 29 0.72 -4.21 26.95
C ILE A 29 0.35 -3.56 25.61
N LEU A 30 1.34 -3.19 24.78
CA LEU A 30 1.08 -2.66 23.45
C LEU A 30 0.42 -3.71 22.53
N ALA A 31 0.89 -4.96 22.56
CA ALA A 31 0.28 -6.07 21.83
C ALA A 31 -1.15 -6.35 22.30
N ALA A 32 -1.42 -6.32 23.61
CA ALA A 32 -2.76 -6.47 24.17
C ALA A 32 -3.70 -5.30 23.79
N CYS A 33 -3.23 -4.06 23.82
CA CYS A 33 -4.02 -2.89 23.40
C CYS A 33 -4.33 -2.93 21.88
N ILE A 34 -3.45 -3.48 21.05
CA ILE A 34 -3.70 -3.70 19.61
C ILE A 34 -4.76 -4.79 19.41
N CYS A 35 -4.74 -5.89 20.18
CA CYS A 35 -5.76 -6.93 20.10
C CYS A 35 -7.15 -6.45 20.56
N ILE A 36 -7.22 -5.55 21.55
CA ILE A 36 -8.50 -5.04 22.10
C ILE A 36 -9.17 -4.03 21.15
N LEU A 37 -8.42 -3.36 20.25
CA LEU A 37 -8.98 -2.40 19.29
C LEU A 37 -9.65 -3.06 18.06
N PHE A 38 -9.46 -4.36 17.83
CA PHE A 38 -9.96 -5.05 16.63
C PHE A 38 -11.07 -6.08 16.91
N ILE A 39 -11.39 -6.38 18.17
CA ILE A 39 -12.43 -7.35 18.55
C ILE A 39 -13.66 -6.59 19.05
N SER A 40 -14.48 -6.05 18.14
CA SER A 40 -15.95 -5.81 18.23
C SER A 40 -16.39 -4.70 17.25
N PRO A 41 -17.51 -4.83 16.50
CA PRO A 41 -18.55 -5.85 16.55
C PRO A 41 -18.59 -6.75 15.30
N MET A 42 -18.72 -8.05 15.52
CA MET A 42 -19.13 -9.05 14.54
C MET A 42 -20.53 -9.50 14.95
N MET A 43 -21.56 -9.08 14.21
CA MET A 43 -22.93 -9.61 14.28
C MET A 43 -23.65 -9.31 12.96
N CYS A 44 -24.28 -10.36 12.40
CA CYS A 44 -25.39 -10.37 11.43
C CYS A 44 -25.05 -9.93 9.98
N VAL A 45 -25.60 -10.49 8.89
CA VAL A 45 -26.69 -11.46 8.66
C VAL A 45 -26.64 -11.94 7.19
N ASN A 46 -27.05 -13.21 7.01
CA ASN A 46 -27.64 -13.95 5.89
C ASN A 46 -27.64 -13.42 4.43
N GLY A 47 -27.23 -14.30 3.51
CA GLY A 47 -28.13 -15.14 2.68
C GLY A 47 -28.85 -14.48 1.50
N ALA A 48 -28.59 -14.99 0.28
CA ALA A 48 -29.46 -14.82 -0.88
C ALA A 48 -29.32 -15.99 -1.87
N GLU A 49 -30.45 -16.40 -2.44
CA GLU A 49 -30.70 -17.54 -3.34
C GLU A 49 -29.67 -17.72 -4.47
N ASP A 50 -29.13 -18.94 -4.58
CA ASP A 50 -28.35 -19.38 -5.74
C ASP A 50 -29.28 -19.98 -6.81
N MET A 51 -29.18 -19.45 -8.02
CA MET A 51 -29.47 -20.19 -9.24
C MET A 51 -28.47 -21.35 -9.27
N ASP A 52 -28.89 -22.60 -9.48
CA ASP A 52 -27.98 -23.76 -9.43
C ASP A 52 -27.03 -23.75 -10.64
N VAL A 53 -25.96 -22.95 -10.55
CA VAL A 53 -24.92 -22.77 -11.57
C VAL A 53 -24.30 -24.12 -11.94
N THR A 54 -24.20 -25.05 -10.98
CA THR A 54 -23.61 -26.38 -11.16
C THR A 54 -24.43 -27.24 -12.13
N GLU A 55 -25.77 -27.19 -12.01
CA GLU A 55 -26.67 -27.90 -12.93
C GLU A 55 -26.56 -27.32 -14.35
N LEU A 56 -26.45 -25.98 -14.45
CA LEU A 56 -26.29 -25.29 -15.72
C LEU A 56 -24.97 -25.65 -16.42
N GLU A 57 -23.86 -25.72 -15.69
CA GLU A 57 -22.56 -26.12 -16.23
C GLU A 57 -22.58 -27.54 -16.81
N SER A 58 -23.17 -28.49 -16.08
CA SER A 58 -23.34 -29.87 -16.52
C SER A 58 -24.14 -29.96 -17.81
N TYR A 59 -25.18 -29.13 -17.96
CA TYR A 59 -25.97 -29.04 -19.18
C TYR A 59 -25.17 -28.43 -20.35
N ILE A 60 -24.38 -27.38 -20.09
CA ILE A 60 -23.54 -26.75 -21.11
C ILE A 60 -22.51 -27.72 -21.67
N LEU A 61 -21.86 -28.53 -20.83
CA LEU A 61 -20.89 -29.53 -21.28
C LEU A 61 -21.51 -30.52 -22.27
N LYS A 62 -22.75 -30.97 -22.03
CA LYS A 62 -23.49 -31.83 -22.97
C LYS A 62 -23.76 -31.14 -24.31
N LEU A 63 -24.02 -29.83 -24.30
CA LEU A 63 -24.20 -29.05 -25.54
C LEU A 63 -22.90 -28.94 -26.32
N VAL A 64 -21.76 -28.73 -25.64
CA VAL A 64 -20.43 -28.69 -26.26
C VAL A 64 -20.09 -30.05 -26.87
N ASP A 65 -20.35 -31.15 -26.17
CA ASP A 65 -20.11 -32.52 -26.65
C ASP A 65 -20.97 -32.89 -27.87
N THR A 66 -22.17 -32.32 -27.95
CA THR A 66 -23.08 -32.51 -29.10
C THR A 66 -22.85 -31.50 -30.23
N GLY A 67 -21.81 -30.66 -30.15
CA GLY A 67 -21.46 -29.68 -31.17
C GLY A 67 -22.37 -28.45 -31.21
N LYS A 68 -23.26 -28.27 -30.23
CA LYS A 68 -24.17 -27.12 -30.12
C LYS A 68 -23.48 -25.92 -29.47
N TYR A 69 -22.42 -25.43 -30.11
CA TYR A 69 -21.55 -24.39 -29.55
C TYR A 69 -22.28 -23.04 -29.37
N GLU A 70 -23.20 -22.66 -30.26
CA GLU A 70 -23.93 -21.39 -30.13
C GLU A 70 -24.82 -21.36 -28.85
N ASP A 71 -25.49 -22.48 -28.56
CA ASP A 71 -26.34 -22.61 -27.37
C ASP A 71 -25.50 -22.67 -26.09
N ALA A 72 -24.37 -23.38 -26.12
CA ALA A 72 -23.40 -23.38 -25.04
C ALA A 72 -22.87 -21.95 -24.75
N GLY A 73 -22.54 -21.19 -25.80
CA GLY A 73 -22.09 -19.81 -25.68
C GLY A 73 -23.11 -18.90 -24.99
N ARG A 74 -24.39 -18.99 -25.39
CA ARG A 74 -25.49 -18.23 -24.77
C ARG A 74 -25.66 -18.52 -23.28
N LEU A 75 -25.52 -19.79 -22.89
CA LEU A 75 -25.67 -20.18 -21.49
C LEU A 75 -24.49 -19.74 -20.65
N TYR A 76 -23.26 -19.84 -21.16
CA TYR A 76 -22.09 -19.27 -20.50
C TYR A 76 -22.22 -17.75 -20.29
N GLU A 77 -22.75 -17.01 -21.27
CA GLU A 77 -22.98 -15.57 -21.12
C GLU A 77 -23.98 -15.25 -20.00
N ARG A 78 -25.02 -16.09 -19.82
CA ARG A 78 -25.99 -15.96 -18.73
C ARG A 78 -25.34 -16.17 -17.36
N ILE A 79 -24.49 -17.20 -17.23
CA ILE A 79 -23.72 -17.45 -16.00
C ILE A 79 -22.77 -16.28 -15.74
N ALA A 80 -22.10 -15.77 -16.77
CA ALA A 80 -21.20 -14.64 -16.66
C ALA A 80 -21.91 -13.39 -16.11
N ILE A 81 -23.09 -13.06 -16.64
CA ILE A 81 -23.92 -11.94 -16.16
C ILE A 81 -24.34 -12.15 -14.69
N HIS A 82 -24.68 -13.39 -14.30
CA HIS A 82 -25.01 -13.69 -12.92
C HIS A 82 -23.85 -13.37 -11.96
N HIS A 83 -22.63 -13.84 -12.28
CA HIS A 83 -21.43 -13.51 -11.49
C HIS A 83 -21.09 -12.01 -11.55
N ARG A 84 -21.28 -11.37 -12.71
CA ARG A 84 -21.08 -9.92 -12.89
C ARG A 84 -21.98 -9.12 -11.95
N ASN A 85 -23.27 -9.48 -11.86
CA ASN A 85 -24.24 -8.81 -10.97
C ASN A 85 -23.90 -8.99 -9.49
N LYS A 86 -23.26 -10.12 -9.13
CA LYS A 86 -22.69 -10.36 -7.78
C LYS A 86 -21.32 -9.69 -7.57
N SER A 87 -20.82 -8.91 -8.54
CA SER A 87 -19.47 -8.32 -8.52
C SER A 87 -18.32 -9.35 -8.42
N GLU A 88 -18.57 -10.60 -8.83
CA GLU A 88 -17.57 -11.66 -8.93
C GLU A 88 -16.85 -11.58 -10.28
N TRP A 89 -16.18 -10.46 -10.53
CA TRP A 89 -15.60 -10.09 -11.83
C TRP A 89 -14.65 -11.13 -12.43
N GLY A 90 -13.89 -11.85 -11.59
CA GLY A 90 -12.99 -12.91 -12.03
C GLY A 90 -13.74 -14.06 -12.69
N ARG A 91 -14.73 -14.63 -11.99
CA ARG A 91 -15.59 -15.69 -12.53
C ARG A 91 -16.40 -15.21 -13.73
N ALA A 92 -16.96 -14.00 -13.64
CA ALA A 92 -17.69 -13.40 -14.75
C ALA A 92 -16.82 -13.32 -16.03
N SER A 93 -15.56 -12.89 -15.89
CA SER A 93 -14.62 -12.83 -17.01
C SER A 93 -14.32 -14.20 -17.61
N GLU A 94 -14.12 -15.23 -16.78
CA GLU A 94 -13.87 -16.60 -17.25
C GLU A 94 -15.04 -17.13 -18.08
N TYR A 95 -16.28 -16.97 -17.61
CA TYR A 95 -17.45 -17.41 -18.35
C TYR A 95 -17.70 -16.58 -19.62
N HIS A 96 -17.45 -15.28 -19.63
CA HIS A 96 -17.49 -14.48 -20.86
C HIS A 96 -16.46 -15.00 -21.89
N LEU A 97 -15.27 -15.41 -21.46
CA LEU A 97 -14.27 -15.99 -22.36
C LEU A 97 -14.66 -17.38 -22.88
N LEU A 98 -15.27 -18.21 -22.03
CA LEU A 98 -15.85 -19.50 -22.45
C LEU A 98 -16.98 -19.30 -23.46
N ALA A 99 -17.84 -18.29 -23.25
CA ALA A 99 -18.88 -17.91 -24.20
C ALA A 99 -18.28 -17.49 -25.54
N ALA A 100 -17.31 -16.58 -25.53
CA ALA A 100 -16.61 -16.12 -26.73
C ALA A 100 -15.98 -17.27 -27.51
N GLY A 101 -15.28 -18.19 -26.84
CA GLY A 101 -14.67 -19.36 -27.47
C GLY A 101 -15.68 -20.28 -28.15
N ASN A 102 -16.87 -20.46 -27.57
CA ASN A 102 -17.93 -21.25 -28.17
C ASN A 102 -18.58 -20.54 -29.37
N PHE A 103 -18.77 -19.22 -29.30
CA PHE A 103 -19.26 -18.45 -30.45
C PHE A 103 -18.28 -18.47 -31.63
N VAL A 104 -16.98 -18.40 -31.39
CA VAL A 104 -15.95 -18.57 -32.44
C VAL A 104 -16.05 -19.95 -33.09
N LYS A 105 -16.21 -21.03 -32.29
CA LYS A 105 -16.41 -22.38 -32.83
C LYS A 105 -17.70 -22.54 -33.63
N ALA A 106 -18.72 -21.75 -33.31
CA ALA A 106 -19.98 -21.68 -34.05
C ALA A 106 -19.93 -20.74 -35.28
N GLU A 107 -18.75 -20.17 -35.60
CA GLU A 107 -18.58 -19.16 -36.66
C GLU A 107 -19.43 -17.89 -36.46
N ARG A 108 -19.84 -17.62 -35.21
CA ARG A 108 -20.61 -16.43 -34.83
C ARG A 108 -19.67 -15.37 -34.24
N HIS A 109 -19.04 -14.58 -35.12
CA HIS A 109 -18.03 -13.60 -34.70
C HIS A 109 -18.59 -12.38 -33.97
N GLU A 110 -19.78 -11.90 -34.31
CA GLU A 110 -20.42 -10.77 -33.61
C GLU A 110 -20.65 -11.04 -32.10
N PRO A 111 -21.33 -12.13 -31.68
CA PRO A 111 -21.50 -12.43 -30.25
C PRO A 111 -20.18 -12.82 -29.58
N ALA A 112 -19.22 -13.41 -30.31
CA ALA A 112 -17.87 -13.62 -29.78
C ALA A 112 -17.19 -12.27 -29.42
N GLY A 113 -17.31 -11.28 -30.30
CA GLY A 113 -16.83 -9.93 -30.07
C GLY A 113 -17.45 -9.29 -28.83
N ALA A 114 -18.78 -9.37 -28.70
CA ALA A 114 -19.50 -8.89 -27.53
C ALA A 114 -19.01 -9.53 -26.22
N SER A 115 -18.91 -10.86 -26.18
CA SER A 115 -18.42 -11.58 -25.00
C SER A 115 -16.96 -11.23 -24.66
N CYS A 116 -16.08 -11.05 -25.64
CA CYS A 116 -14.71 -10.56 -25.41
C CYS A 116 -14.69 -9.16 -24.78
N ILE A 117 -15.53 -8.24 -25.25
CA ILE A 117 -15.63 -6.90 -24.67
C ILE A 117 -16.18 -6.96 -23.25
N ASN A 118 -17.19 -7.79 -22.99
CA ASN A 118 -17.73 -7.99 -21.64
C ASN A 118 -16.69 -8.58 -20.68
N ALA A 119 -15.84 -9.50 -21.16
CA ALA A 119 -14.68 -9.95 -20.39
C ALA A 119 -13.70 -8.79 -20.13
N GLY A 120 -13.42 -7.96 -21.15
CA GLY A 120 -12.62 -6.75 -21.02
C GLY A 120 -13.14 -5.76 -19.96
N ASP A 121 -14.46 -5.55 -19.91
CA ASP A 121 -15.13 -4.75 -18.88
C ASP A 121 -14.91 -5.35 -17.48
N CYS A 122 -15.03 -6.67 -17.33
CA CYS A 122 -14.75 -7.35 -16.06
C CYS A 122 -13.28 -7.17 -15.62
N PHE A 123 -12.32 -7.31 -16.53
CA PHE A 123 -10.90 -7.04 -16.24
C PHE A 123 -10.63 -5.56 -15.92
N TYR A 124 -11.34 -4.65 -16.57
CA TYR A 124 -11.26 -3.22 -16.27
C TYR A 124 -11.72 -2.90 -14.84
N GLU A 125 -12.79 -3.54 -14.37
CA GLU A 125 -13.26 -3.44 -12.98
C GLU A 125 -12.26 -4.06 -11.99
N MET A 126 -11.62 -5.18 -12.35
CA MET A 126 -10.53 -5.78 -11.58
C MET A 126 -9.22 -4.97 -11.61
N ARG A 127 -9.16 -3.88 -12.40
CA ARG A 127 -7.96 -3.06 -12.65
C ARG A 127 -6.81 -3.82 -13.32
N ASP A 128 -7.13 -4.91 -14.00
CA ASP A 128 -6.18 -5.68 -14.82
C ASP A 128 -6.20 -5.15 -16.25
N CYS A 129 -5.48 -4.06 -16.49
CA CYS A 129 -5.50 -3.39 -17.78
C CYS A 129 -4.80 -4.15 -18.90
N ASP A 130 -3.90 -5.07 -18.57
CA ASP A 130 -3.23 -5.91 -19.56
C ASP A 130 -4.25 -6.87 -20.17
N ASN A 131 -5.00 -7.58 -19.33
CA ASN A 131 -6.08 -8.45 -19.80
C ASN A 131 -7.25 -7.66 -20.37
N ALA A 132 -7.65 -6.53 -19.77
CA ALA A 132 -8.73 -5.71 -20.32
C ALA A 132 -8.41 -5.25 -21.74
N SER A 133 -7.21 -4.70 -21.97
CA SER A 133 -6.79 -4.22 -23.29
C SER A 133 -6.72 -5.36 -24.30
N LYS A 134 -6.16 -6.51 -23.89
CA LYS A 134 -6.11 -7.72 -24.73
C LYS A 134 -7.50 -8.14 -25.20
N TYR A 135 -8.49 -8.21 -24.30
CA TYR A 135 -9.83 -8.69 -24.65
C TYR A 135 -10.68 -7.65 -25.36
N TYR A 136 -10.46 -6.35 -25.10
CA TYR A 136 -11.02 -5.28 -25.92
C TYR A 136 -10.54 -5.36 -27.37
N LEU A 137 -9.24 -5.54 -27.60
CA LEU A 137 -8.67 -5.69 -28.94
C LEU A 137 -9.15 -6.98 -29.62
N LEU A 138 -9.23 -8.08 -28.88
CA LEU A 138 -9.77 -9.35 -29.40
C LEU A 138 -11.26 -9.23 -29.77
N GLY A 139 -12.02 -8.45 -29.00
CA GLY A 139 -13.41 -8.11 -29.31
C GLY A 139 -13.53 -7.33 -30.62
N ALA A 140 -12.69 -6.30 -30.79
CA ALA A 140 -12.60 -5.52 -32.03
C ALA A 140 -12.26 -6.41 -33.25
N GLU A 141 -11.30 -7.33 -33.10
CA GLU A 141 -10.92 -8.27 -34.16
C GLU A 141 -12.09 -9.15 -34.59
N ASN A 142 -12.88 -9.66 -33.64
CA ASN A 142 -14.07 -10.47 -33.94
C ASN A 142 -15.17 -9.64 -34.62
N TYR A 143 -15.41 -8.40 -34.19
CA TYR A 143 -16.34 -7.51 -34.89
C TYR A 143 -15.87 -7.25 -36.32
N LYS A 144 -14.58 -7.00 -36.54
CA LYS A 144 -14.00 -6.81 -37.89
C LYS A 144 -14.12 -8.04 -38.80
N LYS A 145 -14.14 -9.25 -38.24
CA LYS A 145 -14.43 -10.49 -38.98
C LYS A 145 -15.88 -10.59 -39.41
N SER A 146 -16.81 -10.01 -38.64
CA SER A 146 -18.23 -9.95 -38.97
C SER A 146 -18.57 -8.80 -39.92
N ASP A 147 -17.94 -7.65 -39.71
CA ASP A 147 -18.10 -6.42 -40.51
C ASP A 147 -16.74 -5.74 -40.67
N SER A 148 -16.17 -5.81 -41.87
CA SER A 148 -14.88 -5.20 -42.19
C SER A 148 -14.84 -3.67 -42.03
N GLY A 149 -16.01 -3.01 -42.02
CA GLY A 149 -16.16 -1.57 -41.83
C GLY A 149 -16.34 -1.13 -40.37
N TYR A 150 -16.25 -2.06 -39.42
CA TYR A 150 -16.47 -1.76 -38.00
C TYR A 150 -15.50 -0.70 -37.45
N ASP A 151 -16.05 0.38 -36.89
CA ASP A 151 -15.31 1.45 -36.20
C ASP A 151 -14.97 1.03 -34.76
N ASP A 152 -13.69 0.78 -34.50
CA ASP A 152 -13.16 0.44 -33.18
C ASP A 152 -12.52 1.62 -32.43
N SER A 153 -12.72 2.86 -32.88
CA SER A 153 -12.18 4.06 -32.22
C SER A 153 -12.59 4.18 -30.73
N TRP A 154 -13.80 3.74 -30.38
CA TRP A 154 -14.28 3.71 -29.00
C TRP A 154 -13.54 2.67 -28.13
N ILE A 155 -13.06 1.58 -28.75
CA ILE A 155 -12.27 0.53 -28.09
C ILE A 155 -10.87 1.08 -27.79
N GLU A 156 -10.25 1.79 -28.73
CA GLU A 156 -8.99 2.51 -28.50
C GLU A 156 -9.11 3.49 -27.33
N GLY A 157 -10.22 4.21 -27.24
CA GLY A 157 -10.53 5.09 -26.12
C GLY A 157 -10.59 4.35 -24.77
N LYS A 158 -11.23 3.17 -24.72
CA LYS A 158 -11.26 2.32 -23.51
C LYS A 158 -9.87 1.82 -23.12
N VAL A 159 -9.07 1.36 -24.09
CA VAL A 159 -7.68 0.89 -23.87
C VAL A 159 -6.84 2.02 -23.29
N LYS A 160 -6.85 3.20 -23.91
CA LYS A 160 -6.10 4.38 -23.45
C LYS A 160 -6.47 4.76 -22.02
N LYS A 161 -7.77 4.82 -21.71
CA LYS A 161 -8.26 5.13 -20.36
C LYS A 161 -7.80 4.09 -19.33
N CYS A 162 -7.73 2.81 -19.71
CA CYS A 162 -7.19 1.77 -18.84
C CYS A 162 -5.69 1.97 -18.60
N THR A 163 -4.90 2.21 -19.66
CA THR A 163 -3.45 2.45 -19.55
C THR A 163 -3.14 3.62 -18.61
N GLU A 164 -3.86 4.74 -18.73
CA GLU A 164 -3.70 5.89 -17.83
C GLU A 164 -4.01 5.53 -16.37
N LYS A 165 -5.11 4.79 -16.12
CA LYS A 165 -5.48 4.30 -14.78
C LYS A 165 -4.46 3.31 -14.22
N SER A 166 -3.84 2.49 -15.06
CA SER A 166 -2.77 1.55 -14.70
C SER A 166 -1.53 2.30 -14.24
N VAL A 167 -1.08 3.33 -14.99
CA VAL A 167 0.07 4.15 -14.62
C VAL A 167 -0.12 4.81 -13.26
N ILE A 168 -1.29 5.40 -13.00
CA ILE A 168 -1.62 5.99 -11.69
C ILE A 168 -1.56 4.93 -10.58
N SER A 169 -2.06 3.72 -10.84
CA SER A 169 -2.02 2.61 -9.88
C SER A 169 -0.59 2.14 -9.60
N SER A 170 0.26 2.04 -10.63
CA SER A 170 1.69 1.71 -10.46
C SER A 170 2.44 2.78 -9.67
N LEU A 171 2.19 4.06 -9.97
CA LEU A 171 2.76 5.18 -9.21
C LEU A 171 2.32 5.15 -7.75
N ALA A 172 1.05 4.84 -7.49
CA ALA A 172 0.54 4.67 -6.13
C ALA A 172 1.26 3.52 -5.41
N VAL A 173 1.43 2.36 -6.07
CA VAL A 173 2.18 1.21 -5.51
C VAL A 173 3.62 1.61 -5.18
N ILE A 174 4.31 2.28 -6.11
CA ILE A 174 5.68 2.76 -5.90
C ILE A 174 5.74 3.75 -4.73
N GLY A 175 4.81 4.70 -4.66
CA GLY A 175 4.71 5.67 -3.56
C GLY A 175 4.49 5.00 -2.21
N ILE A 176 3.63 3.98 -2.16
CA ILE A 176 3.39 3.16 -0.98
C ILE A 176 4.68 2.41 -0.57
N LEU A 177 5.38 1.78 -1.52
CA LEU A 177 6.65 1.10 -1.28
C LEU A 177 7.72 2.05 -0.70
N PHE A 178 7.86 3.26 -1.27
CA PHE A 178 8.76 4.27 -0.72
C PHE A 178 8.35 4.72 0.68
N GLY A 179 7.04 4.87 0.93
CA GLY A 179 6.49 5.12 2.26
C GLY A 179 6.91 4.04 3.26
N MET A 180 6.80 2.76 2.88
CA MET A 180 7.22 1.64 3.72
C MET A 180 8.72 1.69 4.05
N ILE A 181 9.57 1.95 3.05
CA ILE A 181 11.02 2.07 3.24
C ILE A 181 11.35 3.24 4.18
N LYS A 182 10.66 4.39 4.04
CA LYS A 182 10.81 5.54 4.95
C LYS A 182 10.52 5.15 6.41
N PHE A 183 9.43 4.42 6.65
CA PHE A 183 9.05 3.99 8.00
C PHE A 183 9.97 2.90 8.55
N ALA A 184 10.37 1.92 7.72
CA ALA A 184 11.36 0.92 8.09
C ALA A 184 12.71 1.57 8.43
N GLY A 185 13.12 2.58 7.65
CA GLY A 185 14.35 3.35 7.84
C GLY A 185 14.40 4.07 9.18
N LYS A 186 13.26 4.57 9.67
CA LYS A 186 13.16 5.09 11.05
C LYS A 186 13.56 4.00 12.05
N ALA A 187 12.82 2.90 12.11
CA ALA A 187 13.11 1.82 13.07
C ALA A 187 14.55 1.28 12.95
N ALA A 188 15.04 1.13 11.72
CA ALA A 188 16.40 0.68 11.42
C ALA A 188 17.47 1.66 11.93
N LEU A 189 17.36 2.96 11.65
CA LEU A 189 18.34 3.93 12.13
C LEU A 189 18.32 4.07 13.65
N GLY A 190 17.14 3.98 14.27
CA GLY A 190 17.00 3.91 15.73
C GLY A 190 17.75 2.72 16.34
N LEU A 191 17.65 1.55 15.69
CA LEU A 191 18.39 0.34 16.09
C LEU A 191 19.89 0.42 15.79
N GLY A 192 20.27 1.06 14.69
CA GLY A 192 21.65 1.14 14.20
C GLY A 192 22.54 1.97 15.11
N PHE A 193 22.01 3.10 15.60
CA PHE A 193 22.73 3.97 16.52
C PHE A 193 22.58 3.57 17.98
N ALA A 194 21.54 2.81 18.34
CA ALA A 194 21.44 2.21 19.66
C ALA A 194 22.39 1.00 19.79
N ALA A 195 22.98 0.80 20.97
CA ALA A 195 23.81 -0.36 21.27
C ALA A 195 22.97 -1.63 21.50
N VAL A 196 22.05 -1.95 20.58
CA VAL A 196 21.17 -3.11 20.66
C VAL A 196 21.88 -4.32 20.03
N GLY A 197 21.84 -5.47 20.71
CA GLY A 197 22.44 -6.71 20.22
C GLY A 197 21.66 -7.31 19.02
N LYS A 198 22.30 -8.23 18.29
CA LYS A 198 21.71 -8.93 17.12
C LYS A 198 20.32 -9.54 17.41
N LYS A 199 20.14 -10.10 18.60
CA LYS A 199 18.86 -10.68 19.05
C LYS A 199 17.73 -9.64 19.14
N GLY A 200 18.03 -8.42 19.60
CA GLY A 200 17.04 -7.34 19.70
C GLY A 200 16.61 -6.82 18.33
N ILE A 201 17.56 -6.74 17.38
CA ILE A 201 17.27 -6.35 15.99
C ILE A 201 16.33 -7.37 15.35
N LEU A 202 16.63 -8.67 15.48
CA LEU A 202 15.79 -9.73 14.92
C LEU A 202 14.40 -9.75 15.57
N MET A 203 14.30 -9.52 16.88
CA MET A 203 13.01 -9.44 17.58
C MET A 203 12.14 -8.29 17.04
N ILE A 204 12.73 -7.11 16.83
CA ILE A 204 11.98 -5.95 16.32
C ILE A 204 11.58 -6.19 14.86
N ALA A 205 12.50 -6.67 14.01
CA ALA A 205 12.16 -7.02 12.63
C ALA A 205 11.02 -8.05 12.57
N GLY A 206 11.02 -9.05 13.47
CA GLY A 206 9.94 -10.01 13.62
C GLY A 206 8.61 -9.39 14.04
N ILE A 207 8.60 -8.41 14.95
CA ILE A 207 7.37 -7.68 15.31
C ILE A 207 6.84 -6.89 14.10
N TYR A 208 7.71 -6.19 13.38
CA TYR A 208 7.33 -5.45 12.16
C TYR A 208 6.88 -6.37 11.02
N PHE A 209 7.33 -7.63 10.99
CA PHE A 209 6.82 -8.66 10.07
C PHE A 209 5.44 -9.17 10.49
N LEU A 210 5.25 -9.43 11.79
CA LEU A 210 4.02 -10.02 12.33
C LEU A 210 2.83 -9.06 12.24
N ILE A 211 3.03 -7.76 12.43
CA ILE A 211 1.94 -6.77 12.43
C ILE A 211 1.17 -6.75 11.09
N PRO A 212 1.81 -6.56 9.91
CA PRO A 212 1.11 -6.61 8.62
C PRO A 212 0.50 -7.97 8.32
N LEU A 213 1.12 -9.07 8.77
CA LEU A 213 0.58 -10.41 8.63
C LEU A 213 -0.77 -10.53 9.35
N LEU A 214 -0.83 -10.15 10.63
CA LEU A 214 -2.07 -10.16 11.41
C LEU A 214 -3.13 -9.21 10.82
N MET A 215 -2.71 -8.00 10.40
CA MET A 215 -3.61 -7.04 9.75
C MET A 215 -4.20 -7.58 8.45
N SER A 216 -3.39 -8.23 7.61
CA SER A 216 -3.85 -8.78 6.32
C SER A 216 -4.89 -9.88 6.50
N VAL A 217 -4.67 -10.80 7.46
CA VAL A 217 -5.62 -11.87 7.79
C VAL A 217 -6.92 -11.28 8.33
N ALA A 218 -6.84 -10.27 9.20
CA ALA A 218 -8.01 -9.57 9.71
C ALA A 218 -8.80 -8.87 8.58
N ILE A 219 -8.12 -8.21 7.63
CA ILE A 219 -8.75 -7.60 6.45
C ILE A 219 -9.41 -8.66 5.57
N GLY A 220 -8.73 -9.78 5.33
CA GLY A 220 -9.25 -10.88 4.52
C GLY A 220 -10.54 -11.47 5.10
N ALA A 221 -10.64 -11.58 6.42
CA ALA A 221 -11.84 -12.07 7.12
C ALA A 221 -13.02 -11.08 7.08
N VAL A 222 -12.77 -9.80 6.80
CA VAL A 222 -13.74 -8.70 6.93
C VAL A 222 -13.94 -7.98 5.58
N ARG A 223 -13.67 -8.69 4.46
CA ARG A 223 -13.61 -8.13 3.10
C ARG A 223 -14.86 -7.33 2.71
N GLU A 224 -16.04 -7.75 3.17
CA GLU A 224 -17.33 -7.11 2.86
C GLU A 224 -17.51 -5.73 3.52
N THR A 225 -16.97 -5.52 4.73
CA THR A 225 -17.07 -4.22 5.43
C THR A 225 -15.80 -3.37 5.33
N LEU A 226 -14.84 -3.80 4.51
CA LEU A 226 -13.56 -3.11 4.32
C LEU A 226 -13.75 -1.68 3.80
N TYR A 227 -14.66 -1.46 2.86
CA TYR A 227 -14.92 -0.14 2.28
C TYR A 227 -15.50 0.84 3.30
N GLU A 228 -16.43 0.40 4.13
CA GLU A 228 -16.97 1.20 5.23
C GLU A 228 -15.88 1.54 6.27
N PHE A 229 -15.01 0.58 6.56
CA PHE A 229 -13.90 0.80 7.49
C PHE A 229 -12.90 1.82 6.93
N ILE A 230 -12.53 1.71 5.65
CA ILE A 230 -11.65 2.67 4.98
C ILE A 230 -12.26 4.08 5.02
N ASN A 231 -13.55 4.22 4.69
CA ASN A 231 -14.24 5.52 4.73
C ASN A 231 -14.22 6.13 6.14
N ARG A 232 -14.53 5.32 7.17
CA ARG A 232 -14.41 5.77 8.57
C ARG A 232 -12.98 6.15 8.94
N LEU A 233 -11.98 5.45 8.41
CA LEU A 233 -10.57 5.74 8.66
C LEU A 233 -10.16 7.08 8.03
N PHE A 234 -10.67 7.40 6.83
CA PHE A 234 -10.48 8.71 6.21
C PHE A 234 -11.18 9.85 6.99
N ASP A 235 -12.35 9.62 7.58
CA ASP A 235 -13.00 10.59 8.47
C ASP A 235 -12.15 10.93 9.71
N PHE A 236 -11.28 10.01 10.13
CA PHE A 236 -10.29 10.26 11.19
C PHE A 236 -9.03 11.00 10.70
N GLY A 237 -8.98 11.48 9.45
CA GLY A 237 -7.82 12.15 8.85
C GLY A 237 -7.22 13.27 9.70
N ILE A 238 -8.07 14.13 10.29
CA ILE A 238 -7.62 15.22 11.18
C ILE A 238 -6.91 14.66 12.43
N ALA A 239 -7.41 13.55 12.98
CA ALA A 239 -6.77 12.90 14.12
C ALA A 239 -5.40 12.32 13.75
N PHE A 240 -5.25 11.73 12.55
CA PHE A 240 -3.95 11.27 12.07
C PHE A 240 -2.95 12.40 11.90
N GLY A 241 -3.38 13.54 11.36
CA GLY A 241 -2.57 14.76 11.29
C GLY A 241 -2.09 15.21 12.67
N ALA A 242 -2.99 15.22 13.67
CA ALA A 242 -2.64 15.57 15.05
C ALA A 242 -1.64 14.58 15.67
N PHE A 243 -1.82 13.27 15.49
CA PHE A 243 -0.85 12.27 15.96
C PHE A 243 0.52 12.42 15.32
N GLN A 244 0.55 12.73 14.02
CA GLN A 244 1.78 12.98 13.31
C GLN A 244 2.48 14.24 13.82
N LEU A 245 1.73 15.30 14.13
CA LEU A 245 2.25 16.54 14.71
C LEU A 245 2.87 16.28 16.09
N ILE A 246 2.15 15.55 16.95
CA ILE A 246 2.64 15.17 18.28
C ILE A 246 3.93 14.37 18.15
N MET A 247 3.99 13.38 17.25
CA MET A 247 5.20 12.60 17.00
C MET A 247 6.35 13.45 16.45
N ALA A 248 6.06 14.42 15.59
CA ALA A 248 7.06 15.33 15.06
C ALA A 248 7.70 16.19 16.16
N VAL A 249 6.87 16.80 17.01
CA VAL A 249 7.32 17.60 18.16
C VAL A 249 8.09 16.75 19.16
N LEU A 250 7.62 15.53 19.48
CA LEU A 250 8.32 14.61 20.37
C LEU A 250 9.70 14.20 19.82
N LEU A 251 9.80 13.91 18.52
CA LEU A 251 11.08 13.55 17.89
C LEU A 251 12.04 14.74 17.85
N LEU A 252 11.55 15.95 17.57
CA LEU A 252 12.37 17.16 17.59
C LEU A 252 12.87 17.48 19.00
N THR A 253 11.98 17.52 19.98
CA THR A 253 12.33 17.82 21.39
C THR A 253 13.29 16.80 21.97
N LEU A 254 13.04 15.49 21.78
CA LEU A 254 13.93 14.44 22.29
C LEU A 254 15.22 14.33 21.49
N GLY A 255 15.20 14.64 20.19
CA GLY A 255 16.42 14.71 19.38
C GLY A 255 17.35 15.81 19.87
N LEU A 256 16.83 17.03 20.07
CA LEU A 256 17.57 18.15 20.64
C LEU A 256 18.04 17.86 22.08
N TYR A 257 17.19 17.25 22.90
CA TYR A 257 17.54 16.84 24.26
C TYR A 257 18.69 15.82 24.28
N THR A 258 18.66 14.83 23.39
CA THR A 258 19.70 13.80 23.28
C THR A 258 21.04 14.41 22.89
N ILE A 259 21.06 15.35 21.94
CA ILE A 259 22.28 16.06 21.53
C ILE A 259 22.83 16.91 22.69
N ARG A 260 21.96 17.69 23.37
CA ARG A 260 22.39 18.54 24.48
C ARG A 260 22.97 17.73 25.64
N LYS A 261 22.29 16.66 26.06
CA LYS A 261 22.74 15.84 27.19
C LYS A 261 24.01 15.04 26.89
N TRP A 262 24.24 14.70 25.62
CA TRP A 262 25.49 14.08 25.20
C TRP A 262 26.68 15.02 25.33
N LYS A 263 26.48 16.33 25.13
CA LYS A 263 27.51 17.36 25.40
C LYS A 263 27.95 17.33 26.87
N ASP A 264 27.04 16.99 27.78
CA ASP A 264 27.28 16.83 29.22
C ASP A 264 27.77 15.41 29.60
N LYS A 265 28.24 14.61 28.64
CA LYS A 265 28.76 13.22 28.78
C LYS A 265 27.77 12.20 29.36
N ASN A 266 26.48 12.51 29.43
CA ASN A 266 25.45 11.59 29.91
C ASN A 266 24.77 10.84 28.75
N ASP A 267 24.93 9.52 28.67
CA ASP A 267 24.28 8.70 27.64
C ASP A 267 22.81 8.37 28.01
N ILE A 268 21.87 9.03 27.33
CA ILE A 268 20.42 8.77 27.45
C ILE A 268 19.89 7.97 26.25
N SER A 269 20.75 7.53 25.33
CA SER A 269 20.33 6.86 24.08
C SER A 269 19.47 5.64 24.34
N LYS A 270 19.71 4.90 25.44
CA LYS A 270 18.91 3.75 25.87
C LYS A 270 17.45 4.09 26.23
N LYS A 271 17.12 5.35 26.52
CA LYS A 271 15.74 5.78 26.79
C LYS A 271 15.10 6.40 25.55
N THR A 272 15.86 7.17 24.76
CA THR A 272 15.34 7.87 23.58
C THR A 272 15.24 7.00 22.34
N PHE A 273 16.03 5.91 22.22
CA PHE A 273 15.94 5.01 21.06
C PHE A 273 14.56 4.33 20.94
N LEU A 274 13.87 4.10 22.06
CA LEU A 274 12.59 3.39 22.05
C LEU A 274 11.54 4.15 21.23
N LEU A 275 11.52 5.48 21.32
CA LEU A 275 10.60 6.31 20.54
C LEU A 275 10.87 6.22 19.02
N MET A 276 12.11 5.92 18.67
CA MET A 276 12.59 5.76 17.30
C MET A 276 12.13 4.40 16.73
N VAL A 277 12.12 3.37 17.58
CA VAL A 277 11.84 1.97 17.21
C VAL A 277 10.35 1.61 17.26
N VAL A 278 9.58 2.23 18.15
CA VAL A 278 8.15 1.91 18.32
C VAL A 278 7.37 2.30 17.06
N PRO A 279 6.52 1.40 16.52
CA PRO A 279 5.68 1.71 15.36
C PRO A 279 4.79 2.90 15.71
N CYS A 280 4.84 3.95 14.88
CA CYS A 280 3.96 5.09 15.07
C CYS A 280 2.57 4.76 14.49
N PRO A 281 1.50 5.41 14.97
CA PRO A 281 0.15 5.21 14.43
C PRO A 281 0.11 5.36 12.91
N VAL A 282 0.87 6.31 12.35
CA VAL A 282 0.97 6.56 10.90
C VAL A 282 1.56 5.37 10.15
N SER A 283 2.60 4.71 10.69
CA SER A 283 3.16 3.52 10.05
C SER A 283 2.20 2.34 10.07
N LEU A 284 1.42 2.20 11.15
CA LEU A 284 0.39 1.15 11.24
C LEU A 284 -0.72 1.37 10.22
N VAL A 285 -1.18 2.61 10.04
CA VAL A 285 -2.15 2.96 9.01
C VAL A 285 -1.59 2.73 7.62
N THR A 286 -0.33 3.09 7.39
CA THR A 286 0.32 2.85 6.08
C THR A 286 0.38 1.35 5.78
N MET A 287 0.77 0.52 6.76
CA MET A 287 0.75 -0.94 6.63
C MET A 287 -0.67 -1.44 6.33
N PHE A 288 -1.67 -0.97 7.08
CA PHE A 288 -3.07 -1.33 6.87
C PHE A 288 -3.55 -0.97 5.46
N MET A 289 -3.34 0.27 5.01
CA MET A 289 -3.73 0.74 3.68
C MET A 289 -3.01 -0.02 2.58
N THR A 290 -1.74 -0.37 2.77
CA THR A 290 -0.97 -1.19 1.83
C THR A 290 -1.58 -2.59 1.72
N CYS A 291 -1.86 -3.24 2.85
CA CYS A 291 -2.49 -4.55 2.87
C CYS A 291 -3.88 -4.51 2.21
N ALA A 292 -4.71 -3.54 2.58
CA ALA A 292 -6.04 -3.36 2.00
C ALA A 292 -5.96 -3.15 0.48
N PHE A 293 -5.03 -2.29 0.02
CA PHE A 293 -4.84 -2.04 -1.41
C PHE A 293 -4.48 -3.31 -2.17
N PHE A 294 -3.50 -4.10 -1.71
CA PHE A 294 -3.12 -5.35 -2.39
C PHE A 294 -4.22 -6.42 -2.35
N ILE A 295 -5.00 -6.50 -1.27
CA ILE A 295 -6.15 -7.41 -1.17
C ILE A 295 -7.28 -7.00 -2.12
N ILE A 296 -7.53 -5.69 -2.27
CA ILE A 296 -8.51 -5.17 -3.24
C ILE A 296 -8.07 -5.48 -4.67
N ASN A 297 -6.77 -5.48 -4.96
CA ASN A 297 -6.22 -5.93 -6.26
C ASN A 297 -6.25 -7.46 -6.45
N GLY A 298 -7.00 -8.20 -5.61
CA GLY A 298 -7.24 -9.63 -5.79
C GLY A 298 -6.14 -10.56 -5.27
N ILE A 299 -5.10 -10.04 -4.60
CA ILE A 299 -4.09 -10.90 -3.98
C ILE A 299 -4.65 -11.48 -2.68
N ASP A 300 -4.48 -12.79 -2.51
CA ASP A 300 -4.86 -13.48 -1.28
C ASP A 300 -4.27 -12.82 -0.02
N ALA A 301 -5.10 -12.66 1.01
CA ALA A 301 -4.77 -11.93 2.23
C ALA A 301 -3.49 -12.44 2.90
N PHE A 302 -3.28 -13.76 2.96
CA PHE A 302 -2.09 -14.34 3.58
C PHE A 302 -0.82 -13.99 2.78
N LYS A 303 -0.90 -14.06 1.44
CA LYS A 303 0.21 -13.67 0.56
C LYS A 303 0.55 -12.19 0.70
N VAL A 304 -0.46 -11.32 0.81
CA VAL A 304 -0.25 -9.89 1.04
C VAL A 304 0.47 -9.62 2.36
N GLY A 305 0.03 -10.25 3.45
CA GLY A 305 0.67 -10.12 4.75
C GLY A 305 2.14 -10.53 4.73
N LEU A 306 2.43 -11.67 4.10
CA LEU A 306 3.79 -12.17 3.93
C LEU A 306 4.65 -11.20 3.11
N LEU A 307 4.11 -10.65 2.02
CA LEU A 307 4.79 -9.71 1.15
C LEU A 307 5.09 -8.39 1.87
N VAL A 308 4.07 -7.75 2.45
CA VAL A 308 4.21 -6.45 3.12
C VAL A 308 5.09 -6.57 4.36
N GLY A 309 4.85 -7.58 5.20
CA GLY A 309 5.69 -7.87 6.37
C GLY A 309 7.14 -8.19 5.97
N GLY A 310 7.31 -8.96 4.89
CA GLY A 310 8.61 -9.32 4.33
C GLY A 310 9.41 -8.10 3.88
N VAL A 311 8.79 -7.21 3.11
CA VAL A 311 9.41 -5.95 2.65
C VAL A 311 9.84 -5.08 3.84
N PHE A 312 8.99 -4.94 4.87
CA PHE A 312 9.35 -4.18 6.07
C PHE A 312 10.54 -4.79 6.83
N SER A 313 10.49 -6.10 7.07
CA SER A 313 11.56 -6.81 7.79
C SER A 313 12.88 -6.79 7.04
N LEU A 314 12.86 -7.09 5.74
CA LEU A 314 14.03 -7.04 4.88
C LEU A 314 14.61 -5.62 4.77
N SER A 315 13.75 -4.59 4.70
CA SER A 315 14.19 -3.19 4.69
C SER A 315 14.91 -2.83 6.00
N ILE A 316 14.37 -3.25 7.16
CA ILE A 316 15.03 -3.01 8.45
C ILE A 316 16.39 -3.70 8.50
N LEU A 317 16.44 -4.99 8.14
CA LEU A 317 17.67 -5.77 8.15
C LEU A 317 18.71 -5.23 7.16
N GLY A 318 18.28 -4.85 5.95
CA GLY A 318 19.14 -4.31 4.90
C GLY A 318 19.75 -2.96 5.26
N ILE A 319 18.94 -2.03 5.79
CA ILE A 319 19.44 -0.73 6.27
C ILE A 319 20.41 -0.94 7.44
N MET A 320 20.08 -1.84 8.38
CA MET A 320 20.96 -2.19 9.50
C MET A 320 22.29 -2.79 9.05
N PHE A 321 22.26 -3.71 8.10
CA PHE A 321 23.45 -4.31 7.52
C PHE A 321 24.32 -3.26 6.84
N THR A 322 23.70 -2.32 6.13
CA THR A 322 24.40 -1.19 5.50
C THR A 322 25.09 -0.29 6.53
N ILE A 323 24.40 0.07 7.62
CA ILE A 323 24.97 0.86 8.72
C ILE A 323 26.18 0.15 9.34
N GLN A 324 26.09 -1.16 9.55
CA GLN A 324 27.18 -1.97 10.10
C GLN A 324 28.38 -2.03 9.15
N ARG A 325 28.12 -2.23 7.85
CA ARG A 325 29.16 -2.29 6.81
C ARG A 325 29.89 -0.96 6.65
N LEU A 326 29.17 0.16 6.77
CA LEU A 326 29.74 1.51 6.69
C LEU A 326 30.48 1.95 7.96
N LYS A 327 30.56 1.09 9.00
CA LYS A 327 31.23 1.37 10.28
C LYS A 327 30.85 2.73 10.87
N LEU A 328 29.58 3.14 10.73
CA LEU A 328 29.11 4.42 11.25
C LEU A 328 29.31 4.45 12.77
N LYS A 329 29.94 5.52 13.28
CA LYS A 329 30.17 5.70 14.71
C LYS A 329 28.82 5.73 15.43
N LYS A 330 28.59 4.74 16.29
CA LYS A 330 27.41 4.68 17.17
C LYS A 330 27.56 5.74 18.24
N SER A 331 27.04 6.94 17.96
CA SER A 331 27.06 8.06 18.89
C SER A 331 25.63 8.54 19.20
N PRO A 332 25.35 8.94 20.45
CA PRO A 332 24.08 9.55 20.83
C PRO A 332 23.75 10.81 20.01
N ALA A 333 24.78 11.53 19.56
CA ALA A 333 24.64 12.69 18.68
C ALA A 333 24.06 12.32 17.31
N ASN A 334 24.51 11.22 16.69
CA ASN A 334 23.98 10.75 15.41
C ASN A 334 22.52 10.28 15.56
N LEU A 335 22.19 9.63 16.69
CA LEU A 335 20.80 9.26 17.01
C LEU A 335 19.92 10.51 17.11
N GLY A 336 20.34 11.53 17.89
CA GLY A 336 19.58 12.76 18.05
C GLY A 336 19.40 13.55 16.75
N THR A 337 20.44 13.61 15.92
CA THR A 337 20.38 14.24 14.59
C THR A 337 19.38 13.52 13.68
N THR A 338 19.39 12.19 13.71
CA THR A 338 18.42 11.38 12.95
C THR A 338 16.99 11.59 13.46
N MET A 339 16.78 11.70 14.77
CA MET A 339 15.47 12.01 15.34
C MET A 339 14.95 13.37 14.86
N ILE A 340 15.81 14.40 14.84
CA ILE A 340 15.48 15.72 14.31
C ILE A 340 15.10 15.63 12.82
N PHE A 341 15.87 14.90 12.02
CA PHE A 341 15.58 14.69 10.60
C PHE A 341 14.19 14.08 10.36
N PHE A 342 13.84 12.99 11.06
CA PHE A 342 12.50 12.41 10.95
C PHE A 342 11.40 13.32 11.50
N GLY A 343 11.69 14.07 12.56
CA GLY A 343 10.75 15.08 13.09
C GLY A 343 10.43 16.17 12.06
N MET A 344 11.46 16.70 11.38
CA MET A 344 11.28 17.65 10.28
C MET A 344 10.52 17.04 9.10
N LEU A 345 10.82 15.80 8.71
CA LEU A 345 10.06 15.10 7.65
C LEU A 345 8.58 14.93 8.01
N TYR A 346 8.25 14.73 9.29
CA TYR A 346 6.86 14.63 9.72
C TYR A 346 6.15 15.98 9.70
N LEU A 347 6.82 17.07 10.12
CA LEU A 347 6.29 18.44 9.96
C LEU A 347 6.04 18.75 8.49
N LEU A 348 7.00 18.41 7.62
CA LEU A 348 6.90 18.63 6.19
C LEU A 348 5.70 17.91 5.58
N SER A 349 5.50 16.63 5.94
CA SER A 349 4.33 15.87 5.50
C SER A 349 3.00 16.46 5.97
N ILE A 350 2.92 17.06 7.17
CA ILE A 350 1.70 17.70 7.68
C ILE A 350 1.36 18.96 6.88
N VAL A 351 2.37 19.70 6.41
CA VAL A 351 2.15 20.89 5.57
C VAL A 351 1.73 20.49 4.16
N PHE A 352 2.34 19.45 3.59
CA PHE A 352 2.05 19.03 2.23
C PHE A 352 0.68 18.38 2.06
N ILE A 353 0.26 17.47 2.95
CA ILE A 353 -1.02 16.75 2.79
C ILE A 353 -2.23 17.68 2.55
N PRO A 354 -2.53 18.66 3.42
CA PRO A 354 -3.66 19.57 3.23
C PRO A 354 -3.45 20.56 2.08
N ALA A 355 -2.20 20.83 1.66
CA ALA A 355 -1.93 21.66 0.48
C ALA A 355 -2.27 20.92 -0.83
N TYR A 356 -2.17 19.59 -0.85
CA TYR A 356 -2.51 18.77 -2.01
C TYR A 356 -3.98 18.35 -2.08
N LEU A 357 -4.69 18.24 -0.95
CA LEU A 357 -6.09 17.79 -0.93
C LEU A 357 -7.05 18.66 -1.78
N PRO A 358 -7.01 20.01 -1.73
CA PRO A 358 -7.86 20.86 -2.57
C PRO A 358 -7.64 20.66 -4.07
N LEU A 359 -6.43 20.24 -4.49
CA LEU A 359 -6.10 19.98 -5.89
C LEU A 359 -6.77 18.69 -6.41
N TYR A 360 -7.16 17.77 -5.53
CA TYR A 360 -7.93 16.58 -5.90
C TYR A 360 -9.41 16.89 -6.12
N ASP A 361 -9.98 17.84 -5.37
CA ASP A 361 -11.40 18.20 -5.45
C ASP A 361 -11.69 19.25 -6.53
N THR A 362 -10.70 20.07 -6.89
CA THR A 362 -10.81 20.89 -8.10
C THR A 362 -10.64 19.97 -9.30
N ALA A 363 -11.74 19.70 -10.01
CA ALA A 363 -11.76 19.12 -11.34
C ALA A 363 -11.04 20.04 -12.33
N ILE A 364 -9.73 20.21 -12.16
CA ILE A 364 -8.86 20.61 -13.25
C ILE A 364 -8.94 19.42 -14.19
N THR A 365 -9.56 19.61 -15.35
CA THR A 365 -9.32 18.79 -16.53
C THR A 365 -7.83 18.89 -16.81
N ILE A 366 -7.06 18.09 -16.07
CA ILE A 366 -5.68 17.82 -16.35
C ILE A 366 -5.75 17.11 -17.70
N GLU A 367 -5.61 17.86 -18.79
CA GLU A 367 -5.05 17.34 -20.02
C GLU A 367 -3.87 16.48 -19.57
N GLY A 368 -4.02 15.16 -19.72
CA GLY A 368 -3.30 14.18 -18.91
C GLY A 368 -1.86 14.59 -18.69
N ILE A 369 -1.43 14.72 -17.43
CA ILE A 369 -0.04 15.06 -17.08
C ILE A 369 0.84 14.20 -17.96
N SER A 370 1.49 14.84 -18.92
CA SER A 370 2.31 14.14 -19.88
C SER A 370 3.34 13.38 -19.06
N SER A 371 3.47 12.07 -19.28
CA SER A 371 4.42 11.25 -18.53
C SER A 371 5.85 11.83 -18.61
N LYS A 372 6.13 12.62 -19.65
CA LYS A 372 7.36 13.41 -19.83
C LYS A 372 7.57 14.47 -18.74
N ASP A 373 6.53 15.15 -18.29
CA ASP A 373 6.64 16.25 -17.32
C ASP A 373 6.86 15.73 -15.90
N MET A 374 6.22 14.61 -15.55
CA MET A 374 6.47 13.93 -14.27
C MET A 374 7.89 13.35 -14.18
N ILE A 375 8.38 12.76 -15.28
CA ILE A 375 9.75 12.24 -15.37
C ILE A 375 10.75 13.40 -15.28
N SER A 376 10.49 14.51 -15.99
CA SER A 376 11.32 15.71 -15.95
C SER A 376 11.44 16.29 -14.53
N GLY A 377 10.30 16.47 -13.84
CA GLY A 377 10.29 16.94 -12.45
C GLY A 377 11.02 16.01 -11.48
N SER A 378 10.89 14.69 -11.67
CA SER A 378 11.57 13.70 -10.83
C SER A 378 13.08 13.69 -11.07
N ILE A 379 13.52 13.76 -12.32
CA ILE A 379 14.95 13.85 -12.69
C ILE A 379 15.56 15.13 -12.10
N PHE A 380 14.85 16.25 -12.18
CA PHE A 380 15.30 17.51 -11.62
C PHE A 380 15.48 17.43 -10.09
N ALA A 381 14.53 16.80 -9.38
CA ALA A 381 14.64 16.59 -7.94
C ALA A 381 15.85 15.70 -7.57
N VAL A 382 16.07 14.59 -8.29
CA VAL A 382 17.24 13.71 -8.09
C VAL A 382 18.54 14.46 -8.35
N PHE A 383 18.58 15.28 -9.41
CA PHE A 383 19.73 16.09 -9.76
C PHE A 383 20.07 17.11 -8.67
N MET A 384 19.07 17.80 -8.12
CA MET A 384 19.25 18.74 -7.01
C MET A 384 19.80 18.05 -5.75
N ILE A 385 19.30 16.86 -5.42
CA ILE A 385 19.82 16.05 -4.31
C ILE A 385 21.28 15.65 -4.55
N PHE A 386 21.63 15.26 -5.78
CA PHE A 386 22.98 14.85 -6.15
C PHE A 386 23.98 16.01 -6.11
N ILE A 387 23.59 17.19 -6.59
CA ILE A 387 24.39 18.42 -6.46
C ILE A 387 24.64 18.72 -4.98
N GLY A 388 23.60 18.69 -4.15
CA GLY A 388 23.75 18.92 -2.71
C GLY A 388 24.77 17.97 -2.07
N PHE A 389 24.74 16.69 -2.44
CA PHE A 389 25.71 15.70 -1.97
C PHE A 389 27.14 15.98 -2.46
N LEU A 390 27.32 16.35 -3.74
CA LEU A 390 28.62 16.68 -4.32
C LEU A 390 29.25 17.92 -3.68
N VAL A 391 28.47 18.99 -3.51
CA VAL A 391 28.93 20.24 -2.89
C VAL A 391 29.44 19.98 -1.46
N GLU A 392 28.71 19.19 -0.68
CA GLU A 392 29.12 18.81 0.68
C GLU A 392 30.39 17.96 0.68
N ARG A 393 30.55 17.03 -0.29
CA ARG A 393 31.78 16.24 -0.45
C ARG A 393 32.99 17.12 -0.77
N ILE A 394 32.85 18.07 -1.70
CA ILE A 394 33.93 18.98 -2.11
C ILE A 394 34.34 19.87 -0.93
N LYS A 395 33.36 20.42 -0.19
CA LYS A 395 33.62 21.25 0.99
C LYS A 395 34.41 20.49 2.07
N ASN A 396 34.07 19.23 2.30
CA ASN A 396 34.77 18.38 3.26
C ASN A 396 36.21 18.01 2.84
N VAL A 397 36.48 17.86 1.54
CA VAL A 397 37.85 17.66 1.02
C VAL A 397 38.67 18.93 1.21
N LYS A 398 38.11 20.09 0.87
CA LYS A 398 38.79 21.39 0.99
C LYS A 398 39.13 21.74 2.46
N ASN A 399 38.24 21.43 3.40
CA ASN A 399 38.51 21.61 4.83
C ASN A 399 39.62 20.70 5.36
N LYS A 400 39.76 19.48 4.82
CA LYS A 400 40.87 18.57 5.16
C LYS A 400 42.21 19.08 4.64
N GLU A 401 42.25 19.63 3.43
CA GLU A 401 43.49 20.21 2.89
C GLU A 401 43.95 21.46 3.67
N MET A 402 43.01 22.29 4.13
CA MET A 402 43.34 23.46 4.96
C MET A 402 43.82 23.11 6.37
N THR A 403 43.36 21.99 6.95
CA THR A 403 43.87 21.52 8.26
C THR A 403 45.24 20.88 8.16
N ILE A 404 45.62 20.33 7.00
CA ILE A 404 46.94 19.74 6.75
C ILE A 404 48.00 20.81 6.42
N LYS A 405 47.59 21.95 5.83
CA LYS A 405 48.52 23.06 5.52
C LYS A 405 48.73 24.05 6.67
N GLY A 406 47.95 23.95 7.76
CA GLY A 406 48.05 24.81 8.94
C GLY A 406 48.71 24.15 10.16
N ALA A 407 49.12 22.89 10.04
CA ALA A 407 49.97 22.16 10.99
C ALA A 407 51.35 22.00 10.35
#